data_AF-A0A1Y1VWY4-F1
#
_entry.id   AF-A0A1Y1VWY4-F1
#
_cell.length_a   1.000
_cell.length_b   1.000
_cell.length_c   1.000
_cell.angle_alpha   90.00
_cell.angle_beta   90.00
_cell.angle_gamma   90.00
#
_symmetry.space_group_name_H-M   'P 1'
#
loop_
_entity.id
_entity.type
_entity.pdbx_description
1 polymer ?
#
loop_
_entity_poly.entity_id
_entity_poly.type
_entity_poly.pdbx_seq_one_letter_code
_entity_poly.pdbx_strand_id
1 'polypeptide(L)'
;MRCYRWKIHFQLLFLYIFCSICSNLLITKSLAEVLIKLNNDKNTMEDLGNSISKILSTSKDNEVQIELGEKNYNIAPNGINNFYLYSSLTFYSNNGTIFNFQNDHNSRLYFEMVSGISDIHIKFQNITFYNFSNSDDTQFDMFIFNSFEDTDRFQIEFENCIFKNIQSNILNFLVSCKKSTQTKPQIIINNCQFINSHKVFITYHFTRYYNNIVTPNCFNLFFKNSTFQDIQSVGRDYYGDITMEDCEYYNHFN
;
A
#
# COMPACT_ATOMS: atom_id res chain seq x y z
N MET A 1 11.85 -64.80 14.69
CA MET A 1 10.71 -63.91 14.36
C MET A 1 10.74 -62.54 15.06
N ARG A 2 11.89 -61.88 15.27
CA ARG A 2 11.95 -60.49 15.83
C ARG A 2 12.28 -59.39 14.81
N CYS A 3 12.73 -59.76 13.61
CA CYS A 3 13.18 -58.80 12.59
C CYS A 3 12.03 -58.20 11.74
N TYR A 4 10.87 -58.87 11.67
CA TYR A 4 9.72 -58.39 10.88
C TYR A 4 9.01 -57.19 11.50
N ARG A 5 9.08 -57.02 12.83
CA ARG A 5 8.33 -55.98 13.54
C ARG A 5 8.90 -54.57 13.32
N TRP A 6 10.20 -54.44 13.11
CA TRP A 6 10.87 -53.16 12.88
C TRP A 6 10.60 -52.58 11.48
N LYS A 7 10.44 -53.44 10.46
CA LYS A 7 10.12 -52.99 9.10
C LYS A 7 8.74 -52.29 9.02
N ILE A 8 7.75 -52.80 9.75
CA ILE A 8 6.39 -52.25 9.73
C ILE A 8 6.35 -50.87 10.39
N HIS A 9 7.02 -50.69 11.54
CA HIS A 9 7.07 -49.39 12.21
C HIS A 9 7.82 -48.32 11.39
N PHE A 10 8.88 -48.70 10.68
CA PHE A 10 9.61 -47.77 9.82
C PHE A 10 8.78 -47.33 8.60
N GLN A 11 8.03 -48.24 7.98
CA GLN A 11 7.14 -47.92 6.87
C GLN A 11 5.98 -46.99 7.29
N LEU A 12 5.40 -47.21 8.48
CA LEU A 12 4.35 -46.34 9.01
C LEU A 12 4.86 -44.94 9.37
N LEU A 13 6.07 -44.83 9.92
CA LEU A 13 6.70 -43.54 10.21
C LEU A 13 7.00 -42.77 8.92
N PHE A 14 7.51 -43.45 7.89
CA PHE A 14 7.79 -42.83 6.60
C PHE A 14 6.50 -42.37 5.91
N LEU A 15 5.42 -43.16 5.99
CA LEU A 15 4.11 -42.79 5.47
C LEU A 15 3.52 -41.58 6.22
N TYR A 16 3.69 -41.50 7.55
CA TYR A 16 3.25 -40.36 8.35
C TYR A 16 4.01 -39.08 8.01
N ILE A 17 5.34 -39.16 7.88
CA ILE A 17 6.18 -38.02 7.48
C ILE A 17 5.82 -37.59 6.05
N PHE A 18 5.65 -38.53 5.12
CA PHE A 18 5.26 -38.22 3.75
C PHE A 18 3.85 -37.61 3.68
N CYS A 19 2.88 -38.12 4.45
CA CYS A 19 1.55 -37.50 4.56
C CYS A 19 1.60 -36.11 5.19
N SER A 20 2.43 -35.87 6.21
CA SER A 20 2.58 -34.56 6.85
C SER A 20 3.25 -33.55 5.91
N ILE A 21 4.26 -34.00 5.14
CA ILE A 21 4.90 -33.18 4.11
C ILE A 21 3.93 -32.90 2.97
N CYS A 22 3.19 -33.91 2.49
CA CYS A 22 2.18 -33.74 1.44
C CYS A 22 1.01 -32.85 1.90
N SER A 23 0.54 -32.97 3.14
CA SER A 23 -0.52 -32.10 3.67
C SER A 23 -0.05 -30.64 3.82
N ASN A 24 1.25 -30.43 4.06
CA ASN A 24 1.85 -29.10 4.08
C ASN A 24 2.20 -28.57 2.67
N LEU A 25 2.44 -29.45 1.68
CA LEU A 25 2.72 -29.07 0.28
C LEU A 25 1.45 -28.72 -0.52
N LEU A 26 0.27 -29.20 -0.11
CA LEU A 26 -0.96 -29.15 -0.92
C LEU A 26 -1.85 -27.92 -0.73
N ILE A 27 -1.40 -26.88 -0.02
CA ILE A 27 -2.16 -25.61 0.08
C ILE A 27 -1.24 -24.41 -0.15
N THR A 28 -0.46 -24.44 -1.22
CA THR A 28 -0.17 -23.18 -1.93
C THR A 28 -1.38 -22.94 -2.84
N LYS A 29 -2.47 -22.45 -2.24
CA LYS A 29 -3.61 -21.93 -3.03
C LYS A 29 -3.01 -20.75 -3.79
N SER A 30 -2.58 -20.99 -5.03
CA SER A 30 -2.19 -19.94 -5.97
C SER A 30 -3.35 -18.97 -5.98
N LEU A 31 -3.15 -17.78 -5.42
CA LEU A 31 -4.15 -16.72 -5.50
C LEU A 31 -4.38 -16.51 -7.00
N ALA A 32 -5.63 -16.64 -7.44
CA ALA A 32 -5.92 -16.33 -8.84
C ALA A 32 -5.79 -14.81 -8.99
N GLU A 33 -5.06 -14.36 -9.99
CA GLU A 33 -4.92 -12.94 -10.29
C GLU A 33 -6.07 -12.49 -11.19
N VAL A 34 -6.72 -11.39 -10.82
CA VAL A 34 -7.73 -10.74 -11.66
C VAL A 34 -7.09 -9.53 -12.31
N LEU A 35 -6.71 -9.66 -13.58
CA LEU A 35 -6.11 -8.59 -14.36
C LEU A 35 -7.17 -7.73 -15.08
N ILE A 36 -7.12 -6.42 -14.86
CA ILE A 36 -8.02 -5.44 -15.48
C ILE A 36 -7.20 -4.34 -16.14
N LYS A 37 -7.52 -4.02 -17.39
CA LYS A 37 -6.96 -2.86 -18.10
C LYS A 37 -7.84 -1.64 -17.82
N LEU A 38 -7.26 -0.59 -17.25
CA LEU A 38 -8.01 0.62 -16.92
C LEU A 38 -8.23 1.48 -18.16
N ASN A 39 -9.50 1.79 -18.46
CA ASN A 39 -9.87 2.76 -19.48
C ASN A 39 -9.74 4.19 -18.93
N ASN A 40 -9.17 5.11 -19.71
CA ASN A 40 -8.94 6.49 -19.30
C ASN A 40 -10.03 7.46 -19.80
N ASP A 41 -11.22 6.95 -20.10
CA ASP A 41 -12.34 7.81 -20.41
C ASP A 41 -12.84 8.53 -19.15
N LYS A 42 -13.45 9.70 -19.35
CA LYS A 42 -13.92 10.56 -18.27
C LYS A 42 -14.85 9.83 -17.28
N ASN A 43 -15.79 9.02 -17.77
CA ASN A 43 -16.77 8.38 -16.89
C ASN A 43 -16.10 7.31 -16.03
N THR A 44 -15.16 6.54 -16.61
CA THR A 44 -14.37 5.56 -15.85
C THR A 44 -13.54 6.24 -14.76
N MET A 45 -12.91 7.38 -15.07
CA MET A 45 -12.09 8.11 -14.09
C MET A 45 -12.93 8.82 -13.02
N GLU A 46 -14.15 9.27 -13.34
CA GLU A 46 -15.10 9.83 -12.36
C GLU A 46 -15.66 8.77 -11.40
N ASP A 47 -15.76 7.50 -11.81
CA ASP A 47 -16.28 6.40 -10.99
C ASP A 47 -15.18 5.39 -10.57
N LEU A 48 -13.90 5.79 -10.65
CA LEU A 48 -12.75 4.90 -10.48
C LEU A 48 -12.80 4.08 -9.19
N GLY A 49 -13.00 4.76 -8.05
CA GLY A 49 -12.99 4.13 -6.72
C GLY A 49 -14.14 3.15 -6.53
N ASN A 50 -15.36 3.51 -6.95
CA ASN A 50 -16.52 2.63 -6.88
C ASN A 50 -16.37 1.40 -7.77
N SER A 51 -15.97 1.60 -9.02
CA SER A 51 -15.80 0.52 -9.99
C SER A 51 -14.78 -0.51 -9.51
N ILE A 52 -13.64 -0.04 -8.97
CA ILE A 52 -12.62 -0.93 -8.40
C ILE A 52 -13.10 -1.57 -7.08
N SER A 53 -13.76 -0.82 -6.19
CA SER A 53 -14.31 -1.38 -4.94
C SER A 53 -15.30 -2.52 -5.19
N LYS A 54 -16.15 -2.38 -6.22
CA LYS A 54 -17.08 -3.44 -6.63
C LYS A 54 -16.34 -4.71 -7.05
N ILE A 55 -15.29 -4.57 -7.84
CA ILE A 55 -14.46 -5.70 -8.31
C ILE A 55 -13.76 -6.39 -7.14
N LEU A 56 -13.18 -5.62 -6.21
CA LEU A 56 -12.55 -6.15 -5.00
C LEU A 56 -13.58 -6.94 -4.16
N SER A 57 -14.80 -6.42 -4.01
CA SER A 57 -15.85 -7.08 -3.23
C SER A 57 -16.26 -8.46 -3.77
N THR A 58 -16.13 -8.67 -5.09
CA THR A 58 -16.41 -9.95 -5.76
C THR A 58 -15.18 -10.86 -5.86
N SER A 59 -13.99 -10.35 -5.54
CA SER A 59 -12.70 -11.01 -5.73
C SER A 59 -11.96 -11.22 -4.40
N LYS A 60 -12.68 -11.48 -3.30
CA LYS A 60 -12.15 -11.51 -1.92
C LYS A 60 -10.93 -12.40 -1.69
N ASP A 61 -10.83 -13.50 -2.43
CA ASP A 61 -9.75 -14.49 -2.33
C ASP A 61 -8.62 -14.26 -3.35
N ASN A 62 -8.67 -13.18 -4.12
CA ASN A 62 -7.82 -12.96 -5.29
C ASN A 62 -7.14 -11.59 -5.21
N GLU A 63 -5.93 -11.50 -5.74
CA GLU A 63 -5.28 -10.21 -5.99
C GLU A 63 -5.89 -9.58 -7.24
N VAL A 64 -6.28 -8.31 -7.14
CA VAL A 64 -6.75 -7.52 -8.28
C VAL A 64 -5.61 -6.66 -8.78
N GLN A 65 -5.25 -6.82 -10.05
CA GLN A 65 -4.22 -6.03 -10.72
C GLN A 65 -4.86 -5.11 -11.77
N ILE A 66 -4.55 -3.82 -11.67
CA ILE A 66 -5.00 -2.77 -12.57
C ILE A 66 -3.81 -2.35 -13.44
N GLU A 67 -3.85 -2.75 -14.71
CA GLU A 67 -2.87 -2.37 -15.73
C GLU A 67 -3.19 -0.98 -16.29
N LEU A 68 -2.22 -0.08 -16.17
CA LEU A 68 -2.24 1.29 -16.65
C LEU A 68 -1.50 1.38 -17.99
N GLY A 69 -2.24 1.11 -19.07
CA GLY A 69 -1.70 1.03 -20.43
C GLY A 69 -1.51 2.38 -21.12
N GLU A 70 -2.12 3.45 -20.60
CA GLU A 70 -2.00 4.79 -21.18
C GLU A 70 -0.91 5.63 -20.50
N LYS A 71 -0.44 6.67 -21.20
CA LYS A 71 0.64 7.54 -20.73
C LYS A 71 0.22 8.45 -19.57
N ASN A 72 -1.04 8.87 -19.51
CA ASN A 72 -1.52 9.86 -18.55
C ASN A 72 -2.99 9.64 -18.21
N TYR A 73 -3.29 9.39 -16.94
CA TYR A 73 -4.63 9.32 -16.37
C TYR A 73 -4.91 10.57 -15.56
N ASN A 74 -6.03 11.23 -15.83
CA ASN A 74 -6.46 12.40 -15.06
C ASN A 74 -7.37 11.93 -13.92
N ILE A 75 -6.98 12.18 -12.68
CA ILE A 75 -7.79 11.85 -11.52
C ILE A 75 -8.85 12.94 -11.37
N ALA A 76 -10.12 12.58 -11.58
CA ALA A 76 -11.21 13.53 -11.62
C ALA A 76 -11.41 14.20 -10.24
N PRO A 77 -11.40 15.55 -10.15
CA PRO A 77 -11.65 16.26 -8.90
C PRO A 77 -13.05 16.02 -8.33
N ASN A 78 -14.04 15.86 -9.20
CA ASN A 78 -15.41 15.54 -8.79
C ASN A 78 -15.69 14.03 -8.79
N GLY A 79 -14.64 13.20 -8.89
CA GLY A 79 -14.75 11.76 -8.97
C GLY A 79 -14.95 11.10 -7.61
N ILE A 80 -15.47 9.88 -7.62
CA ILE A 80 -15.60 9.03 -6.44
C ILE A 80 -14.29 8.25 -6.29
N ASN A 81 -13.31 8.91 -5.67
CA ASN A 81 -11.95 8.40 -5.50
C ASN A 81 -11.76 7.63 -4.17
N ASN A 82 -12.83 7.00 -3.68
CA ASN A 82 -12.84 6.20 -2.46
C ASN A 82 -12.79 4.71 -2.81
N PHE A 83 -11.80 4.01 -2.25
CA PHE A 83 -11.54 2.59 -2.47
C PHE A 83 -11.81 1.82 -1.18
N TYR A 84 -12.81 0.94 -1.21
CA TYR A 84 -13.09 0.00 -0.12
C TYR A 84 -12.39 -1.32 -0.43
N LEU A 85 -11.40 -1.65 0.38
CA LEU A 85 -10.50 -2.77 0.13
C LEU A 85 -11.04 -4.04 0.76
N TYR A 86 -11.49 -4.96 -0.09
CA TYR A 86 -11.92 -6.31 0.28
C TYR A 86 -10.89 -7.39 -0.03
N SER A 87 -9.87 -7.05 -0.82
CA SER A 87 -8.74 -7.90 -1.20
C SER A 87 -7.55 -7.01 -1.59
N SER A 88 -6.41 -7.64 -1.90
CA SER A 88 -5.21 -6.94 -2.35
C SER A 88 -5.39 -6.29 -3.72
N LEU A 89 -4.74 -5.13 -3.91
CA LEU A 89 -4.88 -4.27 -5.08
C LEU A 89 -3.52 -3.76 -5.55
N THR A 90 -3.19 -4.04 -6.81
CA THR A 90 -1.96 -3.55 -7.44
C THR A 90 -2.29 -2.65 -8.63
N PHE A 91 -1.84 -1.41 -8.63
CA PHE A 91 -1.78 -0.55 -9.82
C PHE A 91 -0.38 -0.59 -10.41
N TYR A 92 -0.26 -0.87 -11.71
CA TYR A 92 1.06 -0.92 -12.35
C TYR A 92 1.03 -0.46 -13.79
N SER A 93 2.18 0.03 -14.27
CA SER A 93 2.42 0.30 -15.69
C SER A 93 3.70 -0.37 -16.18
N ASN A 94 3.65 -1.00 -17.35
CA ASN A 94 4.84 -1.59 -17.98
C ASN A 94 5.77 -0.53 -18.57
N ASN A 95 5.21 0.58 -19.06
CA ASN A 95 5.94 1.62 -19.80
C ASN A 95 6.05 2.94 -19.03
N GLY A 96 5.64 2.95 -17.77
CA GLY A 96 5.45 4.15 -16.97
C GLY A 96 4.16 4.86 -17.35
N THR A 97 3.52 5.47 -16.35
CA THR A 97 2.32 6.29 -16.55
C THR A 97 2.31 7.46 -15.58
N ILE A 98 1.40 8.41 -15.81
CA ILE A 98 1.19 9.58 -14.96
C ILE A 98 -0.23 9.53 -14.41
N PHE A 99 -0.36 9.61 -13.09
CA PHE A 99 -1.60 10.03 -12.42
C PHE A 99 -1.52 11.53 -12.19
N ASN A 100 -2.26 12.29 -13.00
CA ASN A 100 -2.33 13.73 -12.93
C ASN A 100 -3.54 14.15 -12.09
N PHE A 101 -3.27 14.76 -10.94
CA PHE A 101 -4.25 15.24 -9.96
C PHE A 101 -4.82 16.63 -10.31
N GLN A 102 -4.49 17.14 -11.50
CA GLN A 102 -5.12 18.31 -12.11
C GLN A 102 -5.07 19.58 -11.26
N ASN A 103 -4.09 19.69 -10.37
CA ASN A 103 -3.89 20.81 -9.45
C ASN A 103 -5.09 21.05 -8.52
N ASP A 104 -5.79 19.98 -8.11
CA ASP A 104 -7.02 20.08 -7.32
C ASP A 104 -7.01 19.08 -6.14
N HIS A 105 -7.28 19.57 -4.93
CA HIS A 105 -7.27 18.76 -3.71
C HIS A 105 -8.44 17.76 -3.62
N ASN A 106 -9.48 17.93 -4.44
CA ASN A 106 -10.61 16.99 -4.50
C ASN A 106 -10.28 15.73 -5.32
N SER A 107 -9.22 15.76 -6.13
CA SER A 107 -8.71 14.59 -6.84
C SER A 107 -7.94 13.59 -5.95
N ARG A 108 -7.98 13.75 -4.62
CA ARG A 108 -7.30 12.84 -3.68
C ARG A 108 -7.81 11.40 -3.82
N LEU A 109 -6.97 10.43 -3.46
CA LEU A 109 -7.35 9.02 -3.38
C LEU A 109 -7.46 8.59 -1.92
N TYR A 110 -8.61 8.01 -1.56
CA TYR A 110 -8.91 7.55 -0.20
C TYR A 110 -9.08 6.04 -0.18
N PHE A 111 -8.27 5.34 0.60
CA PHE A 111 -8.26 3.89 0.72
C PHE A 111 -8.68 3.47 2.11
N GLU A 112 -9.76 2.69 2.20
CA GLU A 112 -10.30 2.17 3.45
C GLU A 112 -10.23 0.66 3.47
N MET A 113 -9.47 0.12 4.43
CA MET A 113 -9.43 -1.31 4.70
C MET A 113 -10.69 -1.71 5.45
N VAL A 114 -11.50 -2.56 4.83
CA VAL A 114 -12.78 -2.98 5.42
C VAL A 114 -12.52 -3.91 6.62
N SER A 115 -13.28 -3.71 7.69
CA SER A 115 -13.08 -4.45 8.93
C SER A 115 -13.30 -5.96 8.77
N GLY A 116 -12.54 -6.75 9.54
CA GLY A 116 -12.57 -8.21 9.54
C GLY A 116 -11.76 -8.85 8.42
N ILE A 117 -11.03 -8.05 7.64
CA ILE A 117 -10.15 -8.51 6.56
C ILE A 117 -8.70 -8.28 6.99
N SER A 118 -7.87 -9.33 6.89
CA SER A 118 -6.43 -9.25 7.16
C SER A 118 -5.62 -9.52 5.89
N ASP A 119 -4.35 -9.16 5.95
CA ASP A 119 -3.33 -9.43 4.92
C ASP A 119 -3.61 -8.70 3.58
N ILE A 120 -4.23 -7.53 3.65
CA ILE A 120 -4.44 -6.66 2.48
C ILE A 120 -3.09 -6.07 2.06
N HIS A 121 -2.77 -6.23 0.78
CA HIS A 121 -1.62 -5.58 0.15
C HIS A 121 -2.09 -4.58 -0.89
N ILE A 122 -1.64 -3.33 -0.78
CA ILE A 122 -1.81 -2.30 -1.81
C ILE A 122 -0.44 -2.06 -2.44
N LYS A 123 -0.35 -2.04 -3.77
CA LYS A 123 0.90 -1.76 -4.46
C LYS A 123 0.71 -0.79 -5.61
N PHE A 124 1.63 0.17 -5.72
CA PHE A 124 1.76 1.07 -6.85
C PHE A 124 3.13 0.87 -7.48
N GLN A 125 3.19 0.60 -8.78
CA GLN A 125 4.45 0.30 -9.46
C GLN A 125 4.61 1.05 -10.78
N ASN A 126 5.74 1.77 -10.92
CA ASN A 126 6.11 2.49 -12.14
C ASN A 126 5.09 3.59 -12.52
N ILE A 127 4.70 4.41 -11.54
CA ILE A 127 3.71 5.48 -11.68
C ILE A 127 4.32 6.81 -11.24
N THR A 128 4.09 7.86 -12.03
CA THR A 128 4.34 9.24 -11.63
C THR A 128 3.05 9.88 -11.12
N PHE A 129 3.01 10.26 -9.85
CA PHE A 129 1.96 11.06 -9.24
C PHE A 129 2.31 12.53 -9.38
N TYR A 130 1.44 13.29 -10.05
CA TYR A 130 1.77 14.64 -10.51
C TYR A 130 0.68 15.66 -10.19
N ASN A 131 1.12 16.86 -9.81
CA ASN A 131 0.28 18.07 -9.82
C ASN A 131 -0.93 17.98 -8.89
N PHE A 132 -0.67 17.73 -7.61
CA PHE A 132 -1.68 17.82 -6.55
C PHE A 132 -1.41 19.09 -5.73
N SER A 133 -2.41 19.95 -5.62
CA SER A 133 -2.27 21.22 -4.91
C SER A 133 -3.58 21.59 -4.22
N ASN A 134 -3.47 22.51 -3.28
CA ASN A 134 -4.60 23.22 -2.72
C ASN A 134 -4.41 24.72 -2.89
N SER A 135 -5.46 25.42 -3.33
CA SER A 135 -5.49 26.87 -3.45
C SER A 135 -5.64 27.60 -2.11
N ASP A 136 -6.20 26.93 -1.08
CA ASP A 136 -6.81 27.61 0.07
C ASP A 136 -5.97 27.56 1.36
N ASP A 137 -4.62 27.51 1.25
CA ASP A 137 -3.64 27.44 2.37
C ASP A 137 -3.84 26.29 3.40
N THR A 138 -4.87 25.47 3.21
CA THR A 138 -5.19 24.32 4.07
C THR A 138 -4.39 23.10 3.61
N GLN A 139 -3.81 22.35 4.56
CA GLN A 139 -3.08 21.13 4.20
C GLN A 139 -4.08 20.00 3.93
N PHE A 140 -4.15 19.54 2.69
CA PHE A 140 -4.87 18.33 2.30
C PHE A 140 -3.90 17.17 2.03
N ASP A 141 -4.43 15.96 1.98
CA ASP A 141 -3.63 14.76 1.74
C ASP A 141 -3.98 14.18 0.37
N MET A 142 -2.97 13.91 -0.46
CA MET A 142 -3.16 13.30 -1.78
C MET A 142 -3.63 11.85 -1.65
N PHE A 143 -2.99 11.10 -0.76
CA PHE A 143 -3.38 9.76 -0.37
C PHE A 143 -3.80 9.74 1.08
N ILE A 144 -4.94 9.11 1.36
CA ILE A 144 -5.40 8.81 2.71
C ILE A 144 -5.57 7.30 2.80
N PHE A 145 -4.85 6.67 3.72
CA PHE A 145 -4.98 5.25 4.03
C PHE A 145 -5.54 5.10 5.43
N ASN A 146 -6.65 4.38 5.53
CA ASN A 146 -7.35 4.18 6.78
C ASN A 146 -7.45 2.70 7.11
N SER A 147 -6.96 2.34 8.29
CA SER A 147 -7.05 0.99 8.84
C SER A 147 -7.60 1.07 10.26
N PHE A 148 -8.76 0.44 10.46
CA PHE A 148 -9.49 0.37 11.73
C PHE A 148 -9.26 -0.94 12.50
N GLU A 149 -8.37 -1.80 12.00
CA GLU A 149 -8.05 -3.06 12.65
C GLU A 149 -7.08 -2.86 13.82
N ASP A 150 -7.24 -3.67 14.87
CA ASP A 150 -6.35 -3.67 16.03
C ASP A 150 -4.98 -4.32 15.72
N THR A 151 -4.86 -4.99 14.56
CA THR A 151 -3.63 -5.66 14.08
C THR A 151 -2.99 -4.90 12.93
N ASP A 152 -1.69 -5.12 12.75
CA ASP A 152 -0.87 -4.51 11.70
C ASP A 152 -0.87 -5.31 10.40
N ARG A 153 -1.81 -6.23 10.15
CA ARG A 153 -1.78 -7.15 9.00
C ARG A 153 -2.21 -6.51 7.69
N PHE A 154 -1.48 -5.49 7.25
CA PHE A 154 -1.60 -4.88 5.93
C PHE A 154 -0.23 -4.42 5.44
N GLN A 155 -0.11 -4.23 4.14
CA GLN A 155 1.09 -3.70 3.52
C GLN A 155 0.73 -2.71 2.40
N ILE A 156 1.46 -1.60 2.32
CA ILE A 156 1.31 -0.60 1.25
C ILE A 156 2.69 -0.38 0.64
N GLU A 157 2.80 -0.58 -0.67
CA GLU A 157 4.05 -0.49 -1.42
C GLU A 157 4.00 0.56 -2.51
N PHE A 158 5.07 1.36 -2.59
CA PHE A 158 5.38 2.20 -3.73
C PHE A 158 6.73 1.77 -4.30
N GLU A 159 6.74 1.34 -5.55
CA GLU A 159 7.91 0.73 -6.20
C GLU A 159 8.19 1.43 -7.54
N ASN A 160 9.36 2.05 -7.67
CA ASN A 160 9.73 2.81 -8.88
C ASN A 160 8.75 3.96 -9.18
N CYS A 161 8.28 4.67 -8.15
CA CYS A 161 7.31 5.75 -8.30
C CYS A 161 7.96 7.14 -8.21
N ILE A 162 7.33 8.13 -8.84
CA ILE A 162 7.77 9.53 -8.78
C ILE A 162 6.62 10.38 -8.25
N PHE A 163 6.87 11.19 -7.25
CA PHE A 163 5.93 12.19 -6.73
C PHE A 163 6.47 13.57 -7.06
N LYS A 164 5.75 14.32 -7.90
CA LYS A 164 6.27 15.56 -8.47
C LYS A 164 5.26 16.69 -8.43
N ASN A 165 5.73 17.88 -8.02
CA ASN A 165 4.91 19.09 -7.93
C ASN A 165 3.68 18.88 -7.02
N ILE A 166 3.91 18.39 -5.80
CA ILE A 166 2.85 18.15 -4.82
C ILE A 166 2.89 19.26 -3.76
N GLN A 167 1.97 20.22 -3.83
CA GLN A 167 1.94 21.38 -2.93
C GLN A 167 1.16 21.10 -1.62
N SER A 168 1.15 19.86 -1.17
CA SER A 168 0.44 19.43 0.05
C SER A 168 1.06 18.15 0.66
N ASN A 169 0.38 17.51 1.61
CA ASN A 169 0.83 16.21 2.13
C ASN A 169 0.61 15.12 1.07
N ILE A 170 1.61 14.29 0.84
CA ILE A 170 1.52 13.18 -0.13
C ILE A 170 0.77 12.00 0.50
N LEU A 171 1.28 11.47 1.62
CA LEU A 171 0.75 10.27 2.26
C LEU A 171 0.22 10.57 3.66
N ASN A 172 -1.04 10.25 3.93
CA ASN A 172 -1.63 10.30 5.27
C ASN A 172 -2.08 8.90 5.71
N PHE A 173 -1.47 8.41 6.80
CA PHE A 173 -1.77 7.12 7.39
C PHE A 173 -2.55 7.30 8.69
N LEU A 174 -3.80 6.84 8.69
CA LEU A 174 -4.68 6.78 9.86
C LEU A 174 -4.71 5.32 10.35
N VAL A 175 -4.06 5.06 11.47
CA VAL A 175 -3.80 3.70 11.96
C VAL A 175 -4.46 3.49 13.33
N SER A 176 -5.10 2.35 13.56
CA SER A 176 -5.63 1.97 14.88
C SER A 176 -4.89 0.82 15.57
N CYS A 177 -3.87 0.26 14.92
CA CYS A 177 -3.20 -0.94 15.38
C CYS A 177 -2.65 -0.79 16.81
N LYS A 178 -2.89 -1.80 17.64
CA LYS A 178 -2.44 -1.86 19.04
C LYS A 178 -1.37 -2.92 19.29
N LYS A 179 -1.10 -3.81 18.33
CA LYS A 179 -0.19 -4.92 18.50
C LYS A 179 0.45 -5.31 17.17
N SER A 180 1.77 -5.44 17.16
CA SER A 180 2.46 -5.99 16.01
C SER A 180 2.29 -7.50 15.94
N THR A 181 1.96 -7.96 14.74
CA THR A 181 1.78 -9.37 14.39
C THR A 181 2.59 -9.76 13.16
N GLN A 182 3.18 -8.80 12.44
CA GLN A 182 4.09 -9.05 11.34
C GLN A 182 5.47 -8.44 11.56
N THR A 183 6.48 -9.05 10.94
CA THR A 183 7.88 -8.57 10.98
C THR A 183 8.23 -7.63 9.84
N LYS A 184 7.40 -7.58 8.79
CA LYS A 184 7.60 -6.69 7.65
C LYS A 184 7.07 -5.29 7.96
N PRO A 185 7.68 -4.24 7.41
CA PRO A 185 7.12 -2.89 7.48
C PRO A 185 5.73 -2.83 6.85
N GLN A 186 4.83 -2.05 7.45
CA GLN A 186 3.49 -1.85 6.94
C GLN A 186 3.51 -0.99 5.68
N ILE A 187 4.44 -0.03 5.61
CA ILE A 187 4.61 0.83 4.44
C ILE A 187 6.04 0.68 3.92
N ILE A 188 6.17 0.44 2.62
CA ILE A 188 7.45 0.32 1.94
C ILE A 188 7.47 1.27 0.75
N ILE A 189 8.48 2.13 0.70
CA ILE A 189 8.71 3.07 -0.38
C ILE A 189 10.11 2.77 -0.92
N ASN A 190 10.16 2.13 -2.09
CA ASN A 190 11.40 1.62 -2.66
C ASN A 190 11.64 2.20 -4.06
N ASN A 191 12.86 2.68 -4.27
CA ASN A 191 13.30 3.33 -5.50
C ASN A 191 12.35 4.46 -5.96
N CYS A 192 11.91 5.30 -5.02
CA CYS A 192 10.97 6.38 -5.30
C CYS A 192 11.65 7.75 -5.29
N GLN A 193 11.09 8.70 -6.03
CA GLN A 193 11.59 10.07 -6.09
C GLN A 193 10.51 11.05 -5.64
N PHE A 194 10.87 12.00 -4.79
CA PHE A 194 10.01 13.09 -4.32
C PHE A 194 10.62 14.41 -4.77
N ILE A 195 9.96 15.12 -5.69
CA ILE A 195 10.53 16.27 -6.41
C ILE A 195 9.61 17.47 -6.26
N ASN A 196 10.14 18.61 -5.80
CA ASN A 196 9.40 19.88 -5.69
C ASN A 196 8.04 19.67 -5.00
N SER A 197 8.08 19.11 -3.79
CA SER A 197 6.88 18.67 -3.07
C SER A 197 6.92 19.13 -1.62
N HIS A 198 5.77 19.29 -0.97
CA HIS A 198 5.74 19.73 0.42
C HIS A 198 6.15 18.61 1.38
N LYS A 199 5.18 17.85 1.89
CA LYS A 199 5.40 16.87 2.96
C LYS A 199 5.18 15.46 2.42
N VAL A 200 6.15 14.57 2.56
CA VAL A 200 6.02 13.20 2.00
C VAL A 200 5.04 12.35 2.81
N PHE A 201 5.10 12.38 4.14
CA PHE A 201 4.15 11.59 4.92
C PHE A 201 3.69 12.26 6.20
N ILE A 202 2.56 11.78 6.71
CA ILE A 202 2.07 12.02 8.05
C ILE A 202 1.40 10.74 8.58
N THR A 203 1.72 10.37 9.81
CA THR A 203 1.17 9.16 10.46
C THR A 203 0.44 9.55 11.72
N TYR A 204 -0.73 8.95 11.94
CA TYR A 204 -1.61 9.29 13.04
C TYR A 204 -2.23 8.03 13.63
N HIS A 205 -2.34 7.97 14.96
CA HIS A 205 -3.10 6.93 15.62
C HIS A 205 -4.54 7.38 15.92
N PHE A 206 -5.54 6.59 15.53
CA PHE A 206 -6.95 6.91 15.67
C PHE A 206 -7.36 7.28 17.11
N THR A 207 -6.94 6.49 18.11
CA THR A 207 -7.29 6.70 19.53
C THR A 207 -6.42 7.71 20.30
N ARG A 208 -5.75 8.64 19.61
CA ARG A 208 -4.90 9.68 20.24
C ARG A 208 -3.83 9.12 21.20
N TYR A 209 -3.05 8.11 20.77
CA TYR A 209 -1.83 7.75 21.51
C TYR A 209 -0.73 8.84 21.46
N TYR A 210 -1.02 10.00 20.86
CA TYR A 210 -0.17 11.19 20.86
C TYR A 210 0.27 11.52 22.30
N ASN A 211 1.58 11.46 22.54
CA ASN A 211 2.24 11.73 23.83
C ASN A 211 2.15 10.63 24.90
N ASN A 212 1.75 9.40 24.56
CA ASN A 212 1.89 8.28 25.49
C ASN A 212 3.32 7.72 25.47
N ILE A 213 3.89 7.48 26.66
CA ILE A 213 5.26 6.98 26.86
C ILE A 213 5.49 5.60 26.22
N VAL A 214 4.41 4.86 25.96
CA VAL A 214 4.45 3.53 25.32
C VAL A 214 3.45 3.51 24.17
N THR A 215 3.92 3.81 22.97
CA THR A 215 3.20 3.49 21.73
C THR A 215 3.47 2.04 21.36
N PRO A 216 2.45 1.25 20.97
CA PRO A 216 2.71 -0.05 20.38
C PRO A 216 3.57 0.11 19.14
N ASN A 217 4.73 -0.56 19.09
CA ASN A 217 5.52 -0.65 17.88
C ASN A 217 4.81 -1.60 16.92
N CYS A 218 3.83 -1.10 16.16
CA CYS A 218 3.10 -1.89 15.18
C CYS A 218 2.78 -1.14 13.89
N PHE A 219 3.47 -0.02 13.67
CA PHE A 219 3.45 0.67 12.41
C PHE A 219 4.87 1.06 12.06
N ASN A 220 5.36 0.59 10.91
CA ASN A 220 6.71 0.77 10.45
C ASN A 220 6.67 1.28 9.01
N LEU A 221 7.29 2.43 8.80
CA LEU A 221 7.45 3.05 7.49
C LEU A 221 8.91 2.90 7.05
N PHE A 222 9.13 2.23 5.92
CA PHE A 222 10.46 1.94 5.41
C PHE A 222 10.70 2.60 4.06
N PHE A 223 11.70 3.49 4.01
CA PHE A 223 12.20 4.07 2.76
C PHE A 223 13.50 3.38 2.37
N LYS A 224 13.61 3.02 1.09
CA LYS A 224 14.81 2.42 0.52
C LYS A 224 15.14 3.01 -0.84
N ASN A 225 16.43 3.27 -1.11
CA ASN A 225 16.92 3.72 -2.42
C ASN A 225 16.15 4.93 -2.98
N SER A 226 15.70 5.83 -2.11
CA SER A 226 14.76 6.89 -2.48
C SER A 226 15.39 8.27 -2.41
N THR A 227 14.98 9.15 -3.31
CA THR A 227 15.55 10.50 -3.46
C THR A 227 14.53 11.56 -3.07
N PHE A 228 14.97 12.53 -2.29
CA PHE A 228 14.18 13.68 -1.86
C PHE A 228 14.82 14.96 -2.39
N GLN A 229 14.20 15.56 -3.41
CA GLN A 229 14.68 16.76 -4.07
C GLN A 229 13.71 17.93 -3.90
N ASP A 230 14.23 19.03 -3.34
CA ASP A 230 13.50 20.28 -3.14
C ASP A 230 12.15 20.03 -2.44
N ILE A 231 12.20 19.26 -1.34
CA ILE A 231 11.04 18.98 -0.51
C ILE A 231 11.00 19.90 0.71
N GLN A 232 9.80 20.27 1.17
CA GLN A 232 9.68 21.08 2.39
C GLN A 232 10.00 20.27 3.64
N SER A 233 9.51 19.03 3.72
CA SER A 233 9.88 18.09 4.80
C SER A 233 9.59 16.65 4.41
N VAL A 234 10.36 15.70 4.94
CA VAL A 234 10.08 14.27 4.73
C VAL A 234 8.73 13.92 5.34
N GLY A 235 8.46 14.34 6.57
CA GLY A 235 7.17 14.05 7.16
C GLY A 235 7.09 14.37 8.62
N ARG A 236 5.99 13.94 9.22
CA ARG A 236 5.80 13.99 10.66
C ARG A 236 5.27 12.65 11.14
N ASP A 237 6.06 12.02 11.99
CA ASP A 237 5.67 10.79 12.65
C ASP A 237 5.05 11.09 14.01
N TYR A 238 3.76 10.78 14.16
CA TYR A 238 3.14 10.80 15.47
C TYR A 238 2.89 9.39 16.01
N TYR A 239 3.15 8.35 15.21
CA TYR A 239 2.92 6.96 15.56
C TYR A 239 3.65 6.00 14.62
N GLY A 240 4.50 5.17 15.23
CA GLY A 240 5.25 4.14 14.55
C GLY A 240 6.75 4.37 14.65
N ASP A 241 7.49 3.64 13.82
CA ASP A 241 8.90 3.83 13.57
C ASP A 241 9.15 4.09 12.08
N ILE A 242 10.21 4.84 11.79
CA ILE A 242 10.65 5.11 10.43
C ILE A 242 12.08 4.62 10.26
N THR A 243 12.30 3.88 9.19
CA THR A 243 13.63 3.46 8.76
C THR A 243 13.90 4.00 7.37
N MET A 244 15.11 4.53 7.15
CA MET A 244 15.55 5.04 5.86
C MET A 244 16.89 4.40 5.52
N GLU A 245 16.96 3.73 4.37
CA GLU A 245 18.13 3.00 3.88
C GLU A 245 18.51 3.51 2.49
N ASP A 246 19.78 3.90 2.31
CA ASP A 246 20.30 4.36 1.01
C ASP A 246 19.44 5.48 0.38
N CYS A 247 18.98 6.42 1.21
CA CYS A 247 18.21 7.58 0.77
C CYS A 247 19.09 8.82 0.56
N GLU A 248 18.77 9.61 -0.46
CA GLU A 248 19.52 10.81 -0.84
C GLU A 248 18.67 12.08 -0.72
N TYR A 249 19.31 13.19 -0.35
CA TYR A 249 18.65 14.48 -0.13
C TYR A 249 19.34 15.59 -0.92
N TYR A 250 18.55 16.31 -1.73
CA TYR A 250 19.01 17.41 -2.57
C TYR A 250 18.12 18.64 -2.32
N ASN A 251 18.61 19.61 -1.55
CA ASN A 251 17.88 20.85 -1.30
C ASN A 251 18.63 22.03 -1.93
N HIS A 252 17.97 22.74 -2.84
CA HIS A 252 18.45 24.04 -3.30
C HIS A 252 17.94 25.10 -2.34
N PHE A 253 18.75 25.42 -1.32
CA PHE A 253 18.53 26.62 -0.53
C PHE A 253 18.88 27.83 -1.43
N ASN A 254 17.87 28.45 -2.02
CA ASN A 254 17.98 29.79 -2.62
C ASN A 254 17.56 30.85 -1.61
#